data_AF-A0A7I4KMF9-F1
#
_entry.id   AF-A0A7I4KMF9-F1
#
_cell.length_a   1.000
_cell.length_b   1.000
_cell.length_c   1.000
_cell.angle_alpha   90.00
_cell.angle_beta   90.00
_cell.angle_gamma   90.00
#
_symmetry.space_group_name_H-M   'P 1'
#
loop_
_entity.id
_entity.type
_entity.pdbx_description
1 polymer ?
#
loop_
_entity_poly.entity_id
_entity_poly.type
_entity_poly.pdbx_seq_one_letter_code
_entity_poly.pdbx_strand_id
1 'polypeptide(L)'
;MSIYSYIYRNICLADIAVVGADRFITTNYAYYQKYWMQIIEFAMQSSFGSIVYYDGRQGNYLEKYFPTPNGIAINKQQNRLYVASTVNEFIRIYHLRKDMSVVFATEISLLSSPNKIFIETKNGNIWVALHPILYKAHKHMQNPINTDERSPSQILRIRLQDNDKSWVITEPYANDGATICGSSAVLFHQNSLLIGSLFGRTLHCDIDTSQIV
;
A
#
# COMPACT_ATOMS: atom_id res chain seq x y z
N MET A 1 36.95 -8.54 -8.11
CA MET A 1 35.83 -7.57 -8.21
C MET A 1 34.54 -8.39 -8.16
N SER A 2 33.92 -8.51 -6.99
CA SER A 2 32.80 -9.44 -6.79
C SER A 2 31.50 -8.81 -7.31
N ILE A 3 30.84 -9.47 -8.26
CA ILE A 3 29.56 -9.09 -8.89
C ILE A 3 28.41 -9.05 -7.86
N TYR A 4 28.64 -9.54 -6.64
CA TYR A 4 27.64 -9.61 -5.57
C TYR A 4 27.38 -8.28 -4.82
N SER A 5 28.17 -7.21 -5.01
CA SER A 5 28.00 -5.97 -4.22
C SER A 5 27.15 -4.87 -4.87
N TYR A 6 26.70 -5.03 -6.13
CA TYR A 6 25.93 -3.98 -6.83
C TYR A 6 24.42 -4.01 -6.57
N ILE A 7 23.88 -5.11 -6.05
CA ILE A 7 22.42 -5.26 -5.84
C ILE A 7 21.93 -4.53 -4.58
N TYR A 8 22.83 -4.19 -3.64
CA TYR A 8 22.45 -3.62 -2.33
C TYR A 8 22.48 -2.08 -2.24
N ARG A 9 22.75 -1.35 -3.33
CA ARG A 9 23.00 0.11 -3.23
C ARG A 9 21.77 1.02 -3.32
N ASN A 10 20.60 0.51 -3.71
CA ASN A 10 19.43 1.34 -4.02
C ASN A 10 18.13 0.68 -3.52
N ILE A 11 18.00 0.52 -2.19
CA ILE A 11 16.83 -0.09 -1.58
C ILE A 11 16.12 0.95 -0.69
N CYS A 12 14.83 1.17 -0.96
CA CYS A 12 13.89 1.97 -0.19
C CYS A 12 12.63 1.11 0.06
N LEU A 13 12.73 0.11 0.96
CA LEU A 13 11.62 -0.80 1.22
C LEU A 13 10.47 -0.07 1.92
N ALA A 14 9.24 -0.36 1.52
CA ALA A 14 8.03 0.23 2.11
C ALA A 14 7.18 -0.77 2.91
N ASP A 15 7.04 -2.01 2.41
CA ASP A 15 6.15 -3.00 3.02
C ASP A 15 6.50 -4.45 2.64
N ILE A 16 5.85 -5.40 3.31
CA ILE A 16 6.13 -6.83 3.19
C ILE A 16 4.84 -7.69 3.30
N ALA A 17 4.72 -8.69 2.42
CA ALA A 17 3.71 -9.74 2.49
C ALA A 17 4.38 -11.10 2.69
N VAL A 18 4.09 -11.76 3.81
CA VAL A 18 4.74 -13.02 4.21
C VAL A 18 4.06 -14.22 3.54
N VAL A 19 4.85 -15.03 2.83
CA VAL A 19 4.38 -16.23 2.09
C VAL A 19 4.99 -17.53 2.61
N GLY A 20 5.98 -17.46 3.50
CA GLY A 20 6.57 -18.60 4.22
C GLY A 20 7.40 -18.11 5.42
N ALA A 21 8.06 -19.04 6.13
CA ALA A 21 8.86 -18.69 7.32
C ALA A 21 10.02 -17.73 7.01
N ASP A 22 10.66 -17.92 5.86
CA ASP A 22 11.81 -17.16 5.35
C ASP A 22 11.54 -16.58 3.94
N ARG A 23 10.27 -16.55 3.54
CA ARG A 23 9.85 -16.16 2.19
C ARG A 23 8.81 -15.05 2.24
N PHE A 24 9.05 -13.99 1.49
CA PHE A 24 8.17 -12.82 1.48
C PHE A 24 8.25 -12.05 0.17
N ILE A 25 7.22 -11.27 -0.10
CA ILE A 25 7.21 -10.30 -1.19
C ILE A 25 7.31 -8.91 -0.56
N THR A 26 8.16 -8.05 -1.10
CA THR A 26 8.37 -6.68 -0.59
C THR A 26 8.28 -5.67 -1.72
N THR A 27 7.90 -4.45 -1.35
CA THR A 27 7.83 -3.29 -2.23
C THR A 27 9.04 -2.40 -2.01
N ASN A 28 9.71 -2.05 -3.12
CA ASN A 28 10.78 -1.07 -3.14
C ASN A 28 10.24 0.24 -3.73
N TYR A 29 9.99 1.21 -2.86
CA TYR A 29 9.22 2.43 -3.12
C TYR A 29 9.82 3.34 -4.16
N ALA A 30 11.14 3.50 -4.12
CA ALA A 30 11.89 4.39 -5.00
C ALA A 30 13.25 3.78 -5.35
N TYR A 31 13.76 4.10 -6.52
CA TYR A 31 15.10 3.68 -6.93
C TYR A 31 16.19 4.53 -6.28
N TYR A 32 16.02 5.86 -6.28
CA TYR A 32 17.03 6.73 -5.71
C TYR A 32 16.89 6.84 -4.19
N GLN A 33 18.01 6.93 -3.47
CA GLN A 33 18.03 7.12 -2.02
C GLN A 33 18.17 8.60 -1.60
N LYS A 34 18.73 9.43 -2.48
CA LYS A 34 18.89 10.86 -2.19
C LYS A 34 17.55 11.56 -2.29
N TYR A 35 17.16 12.24 -1.22
CA TYR A 35 15.88 12.93 -1.09
C TYR A 35 15.49 13.80 -2.30
N TRP A 36 16.39 14.63 -2.83
CA TRP A 36 16.08 15.48 -3.98
C TRP A 36 15.89 14.69 -5.29
N MET A 37 16.58 13.55 -5.45
CA MET A 37 16.39 12.67 -6.61
C MET A 37 15.05 11.94 -6.50
N GLN A 38 14.64 11.55 -5.29
CA GLN A 38 13.32 10.97 -5.04
C GLN A 38 12.19 11.97 -5.36
N ILE A 39 12.35 13.25 -5.00
CA ILE A 39 11.37 14.28 -5.40
C ILE A 39 11.23 14.33 -6.93
N ILE A 40 12.33 14.31 -7.67
CA ILE A 40 12.30 14.30 -9.14
C ILE A 40 11.64 13.02 -9.66
N GLU A 41 11.98 11.87 -9.09
CA GLU A 41 11.38 10.56 -9.41
C GLU A 41 9.85 10.59 -9.25
N PHE A 42 9.35 11.10 -8.12
CA PHE A 42 7.92 11.20 -7.84
C PHE A 42 7.23 12.28 -8.69
N ALA A 43 7.87 13.43 -8.90
CA ALA A 43 7.32 14.48 -9.75
C ALA A 43 7.14 14.04 -11.21
N MET A 44 8.05 13.19 -11.70
CA MET A 44 7.93 12.57 -13.03
C MET A 44 6.96 11.38 -13.06
N GLN A 45 6.39 10.97 -11.92
CA GLN A 45 5.57 9.78 -11.76
C GLN A 45 6.23 8.52 -12.38
N SER A 46 7.55 8.41 -12.24
CA SER A 46 8.29 7.36 -12.93
C SER A 46 8.04 5.98 -12.30
N SER A 47 8.19 4.93 -13.10
CA SER A 47 8.04 3.54 -12.68
C SER A 47 9.36 2.92 -12.23
N PHE A 48 10.11 3.62 -11.37
CA PHE A 48 11.44 3.17 -10.93
C PHE A 48 11.41 2.32 -9.64
N GLY A 49 10.26 2.21 -8.98
CA GLY A 49 10.04 1.25 -7.91
C GLY A 49 9.92 -0.18 -8.43
N SER A 50 9.89 -1.14 -7.51
CA SER A 50 9.79 -2.56 -7.88
C SER A 50 9.08 -3.42 -6.83
N ILE A 51 8.59 -4.58 -7.27
CA ILE A 51 8.08 -5.65 -6.41
C ILE A 51 9.08 -6.80 -6.45
N VAL A 52 9.55 -7.22 -5.29
CA VAL A 52 10.61 -8.23 -5.14
C VAL A 52 10.09 -9.39 -4.30
N TYR A 53 10.27 -10.61 -4.80
CA TYR A 53 10.07 -11.84 -4.03
C TYR A 53 11.41 -12.33 -3.49
N TYR A 54 11.50 -12.45 -2.17
CA TYR A 54 12.62 -13.08 -1.48
C TYR A 54 12.28 -14.54 -1.17
N ASP A 55 13.11 -15.46 -1.68
CA ASP A 55 12.88 -16.91 -1.61
C ASP A 55 13.57 -17.61 -0.43
N GLY A 56 14.13 -16.83 0.52
CA GLY A 56 14.96 -17.34 1.62
C GLY A 56 16.47 -17.31 1.32
N ARG A 57 16.86 -17.05 0.07
CA ARG A 57 18.26 -16.96 -0.35
C ARG A 57 18.55 -15.69 -1.13
N GLN A 58 17.71 -15.37 -2.11
CA GLN A 58 17.89 -14.22 -2.99
C GLN A 58 16.56 -13.53 -3.31
N GLY A 59 16.67 -12.25 -3.68
CA GLY A 59 15.55 -11.46 -4.18
C GLY A 59 15.44 -11.60 -5.69
N ASN A 60 14.25 -11.93 -6.19
CA ASN A 60 13.91 -11.97 -7.60
C ASN A 60 12.81 -10.93 -7.88
N TYR A 61 12.94 -10.15 -8.94
CA TYR A 61 11.90 -9.19 -9.33
C TYR A 61 10.64 -9.95 -9.77
N LEU A 62 9.52 -9.65 -9.12
CA LEU A 62 8.20 -9.97 -9.65
C LEU A 62 7.78 -8.91 -10.68
N GLU A 63 8.11 -7.65 -10.41
CA GLU A 63 7.98 -6.54 -11.35
C GLU A 63 9.09 -5.52 -11.11
N LYS A 64 9.88 -5.24 -12.15
CA LYS A 64 11.05 -4.36 -12.04
C LYS A 64 10.72 -2.87 -12.14
N TYR A 65 9.60 -2.54 -12.79
CA TYR A 65 9.21 -1.16 -13.09
C TYR A 65 7.78 -0.91 -12.63
N PHE A 66 7.62 -0.69 -11.33
CA PHE A 66 6.35 -0.37 -10.70
C PHE A 66 6.37 1.09 -10.24
N PRO A 67 5.31 1.88 -10.51
CA PRO A 67 5.24 3.25 -10.04
C PRO A 67 4.99 3.32 -8.54
N THR A 68 5.97 3.80 -7.77
CA THR A 68 5.88 4.07 -6.32
C THR A 68 5.13 3.01 -5.49
N PRO A 69 5.59 1.73 -5.51
CA PRO A 69 4.92 0.66 -4.80
C PRO A 69 5.07 0.86 -3.29
N ASN A 70 3.95 0.85 -2.56
CA ASN A 70 3.94 1.02 -1.10
C ASN A 70 3.29 -0.18 -0.42
N GLY A 71 2.02 -0.07 -0.05
CA GLY A 71 1.28 -1.14 0.61
C GLY A 71 1.21 -2.40 -0.23
N ILE A 72 1.40 -3.54 0.44
CA ILE A 72 1.30 -4.86 -0.18
C ILE A 72 0.49 -5.80 0.70
N ALA A 73 -0.38 -6.59 0.09
CA ALA A 73 -1.13 -7.62 0.80
C ALA A 73 -1.33 -8.87 -0.07
N ILE A 74 -1.54 -10.01 0.57
CA ILE A 74 -1.80 -11.28 -0.10
C ILE A 74 -3.09 -11.90 0.41
N ASN A 75 -3.93 -12.37 -0.51
CA ASN A 75 -5.02 -13.30 -0.19
C ASN A 75 -4.62 -14.71 -0.63
N LYS A 76 -4.25 -15.55 0.35
CA LYS A 76 -3.82 -16.94 0.09
C LYS A 76 -4.96 -17.84 -0.39
N GLN A 77 -6.21 -17.56 -0.02
CA GLN A 77 -7.35 -18.37 -0.45
C GLN A 77 -7.67 -18.16 -1.93
N GLN A 78 -7.50 -16.92 -2.40
CA GLN A 78 -7.77 -16.54 -3.79
C GLN A 78 -6.51 -16.53 -4.67
N ASN A 79 -5.33 -16.81 -4.11
CA ASN A 79 -4.03 -16.66 -4.77
C ASN A 79 -3.87 -15.27 -5.43
N ARG A 80 -4.14 -14.20 -4.68
CA ARG A 80 -4.04 -12.82 -5.16
C ARG A 80 -3.01 -12.01 -4.40
N LEU A 81 -2.26 -11.20 -5.13
CA LEU A 81 -1.35 -10.18 -4.60
C LEU A 81 -1.93 -8.79 -4.93
N TYR A 82 -1.91 -7.89 -3.96
CA TYR A 82 -2.40 -6.53 -4.07
C TYR A 82 -1.25 -5.58 -3.79
N VAL A 83 -1.00 -4.62 -4.68
CA VAL A 83 0.09 -3.65 -4.54
C VAL A 83 -0.45 -2.25 -4.80
N ALA A 84 -0.27 -1.37 -3.82
CA ALA A 84 -0.62 0.04 -3.91
C ALA A 84 0.46 0.83 -4.67
N SER A 85 0.05 1.69 -5.60
CA SER A 85 0.87 2.76 -6.17
C SER A 85 0.47 4.08 -5.53
N THR A 86 1.34 4.66 -4.71
CA THR A 86 1.01 5.86 -3.93
C THR A 86 0.84 7.08 -4.82
N VAL A 87 1.80 7.36 -5.72
CA VAL A 87 1.77 8.57 -6.56
C VAL A 87 0.78 8.44 -7.72
N ASN A 88 0.59 7.24 -8.26
CA ASN A 88 -0.32 7.01 -9.39
C ASN A 88 -1.73 6.60 -8.93
N GLU A 89 -1.98 6.60 -7.62
CA GLU A 89 -3.32 6.51 -7.01
C GLU A 89 -4.13 5.28 -7.43
N PHE A 90 -3.48 4.11 -7.50
CA PHE A 90 -4.14 2.86 -7.84
C PHE A 90 -3.72 1.69 -6.96
N ILE A 91 -4.53 0.63 -6.95
CA ILE A 91 -4.14 -0.70 -6.48
C ILE A 91 -4.11 -1.65 -7.67
N ARG A 92 -2.97 -2.30 -7.87
CA ARG A 92 -2.81 -3.35 -8.88
C ARG A 92 -2.96 -4.72 -8.25
N ILE A 93 -3.73 -5.56 -8.91
CA ILE A 93 -4.02 -6.93 -8.48
C ILE A 93 -3.36 -7.90 -9.44
N TYR A 94 -2.72 -8.91 -8.88
CA TYR A 94 -2.12 -10.01 -9.62
C TYR A 94 -2.67 -11.35 -9.18
N HIS A 95 -2.76 -12.29 -10.11
CA HIS A 95 -2.85 -13.70 -9.78
C HIS A 95 -1.45 -14.24 -9.46
N LEU A 96 -1.33 -14.89 -8.30
CA LEU A 96 -0.10 -15.52 -7.85
C LEU A 96 -0.10 -17.00 -8.26
N ARG A 97 0.90 -17.41 -9.04
CA ARG A 97 1.07 -18.82 -9.43
C ARG A 97 1.81 -19.60 -8.33
N LYS A 98 1.78 -20.93 -8.44
CA LYS A 98 2.44 -21.84 -7.48
C LYS A 98 3.96 -21.62 -7.39
N ASP A 99 4.57 -21.16 -8.46
CA ASP A 99 6.01 -20.84 -8.55
C ASP A 99 6.34 -19.42 -8.08
N MET A 100 5.37 -18.72 -7.46
CA MET A 100 5.46 -17.32 -7.02
C MET A 100 5.52 -16.28 -8.14
N SER A 101 5.45 -16.68 -9.41
CA SER A 101 5.30 -15.71 -10.50
C SER A 101 3.92 -15.04 -10.46
N VAL A 102 3.87 -13.81 -10.93
CA VAL A 102 2.65 -12.99 -10.92
C VAL A 102 2.12 -12.79 -12.33
N VAL A 103 0.80 -12.77 -12.47
CA VAL A 103 0.10 -12.42 -13.71
C VAL A 103 -0.81 -11.24 -13.41
N PHE A 104 -0.68 -10.15 -14.15
CA PHE A 104 -1.56 -8.99 -14.03
C PHE A 104 -3.03 -9.43 -14.18
N ALA A 105 -3.88 -9.00 -13.24
CA ALA A 105 -5.31 -9.26 -13.27
C ALA A 105 -6.10 -8.00 -13.59
N THR A 106 -5.96 -6.97 -12.75
CA THR A 106 -6.69 -5.71 -12.88
C THR A 106 -6.01 -4.58 -12.11
N GLU A 107 -6.44 -3.36 -12.36
CA GLU A 107 -5.98 -2.15 -11.68
C GLU A 107 -7.17 -1.28 -11.27
N ILE A 108 -7.18 -0.85 -10.02
CA ILE A 108 -8.27 -0.08 -9.40
C ILE A 108 -7.76 1.33 -9.14
N SER A 109 -8.24 2.30 -9.91
CA SER A 109 -7.96 3.72 -9.66
C SER A 109 -8.77 4.21 -8.46
N LEU A 110 -8.13 4.99 -7.57
CA LEU A 110 -8.69 5.43 -6.29
C LEU A 110 -8.87 6.94 -6.19
N LEU A 111 -8.21 7.73 -7.05
CA LEU A 111 -8.18 9.21 -7.00
C LEU A 111 -7.70 9.76 -5.64
N SER A 112 -6.90 8.96 -4.94
CA SER A 112 -6.31 9.24 -3.63
C SER A 112 -5.11 8.32 -3.47
N SER A 113 -4.09 8.75 -2.73
CA SER A 113 -2.80 8.06 -2.67
C SER A 113 -2.83 6.89 -1.66
N PRO A 114 -2.87 5.62 -2.11
CA PRO A 114 -2.90 4.49 -1.20
C PRO A 114 -1.57 4.30 -0.47
N ASN A 115 -1.64 3.96 0.81
CA ASN A 115 -0.50 3.71 1.68
C ASN A 115 -0.44 2.24 2.10
N LYS A 116 -1.37 1.76 2.95
CA LYS A 116 -1.39 0.37 3.45
C LYS A 116 -2.67 -0.36 3.09
N ILE A 117 -2.55 -1.66 2.85
CA ILE A 117 -3.65 -2.54 2.42
C ILE A 117 -3.87 -3.63 3.46
N PHE A 118 -5.13 -3.86 3.81
CA PHE A 118 -5.59 -5.02 4.56
C PHE A 118 -6.64 -5.77 3.75
N ILE A 119 -6.55 -7.11 3.71
CA ILE A 119 -7.53 -7.96 3.03
C ILE A 119 -8.36 -8.70 4.07
N GLU A 120 -9.66 -8.47 4.05
CA GLU A 120 -10.60 -9.16 4.94
C GLU A 120 -10.72 -10.63 4.53
N THR A 121 -10.37 -11.54 5.45
CA THR A 121 -10.35 -12.99 5.15
C THR A 121 -11.74 -13.56 4.82
N LYS A 122 -12.81 -12.99 5.38
CA LYS A 122 -14.16 -13.54 5.27
C LYS A 122 -14.75 -13.43 3.85
N ASN A 123 -14.49 -12.33 3.16
CA ASN A 123 -15.14 -11.97 1.90
C ASN A 123 -14.17 -11.40 0.86
N GLY A 124 -12.89 -11.21 1.20
CA GLY A 124 -11.87 -10.67 0.30
C GLY A 124 -11.98 -9.17 0.06
N ASN A 125 -12.72 -8.41 0.89
CA ASN A 125 -12.76 -6.96 0.77
C ASN A 125 -11.38 -6.37 1.01
N ILE A 126 -11.07 -5.35 0.22
CA ILE A 126 -9.81 -4.63 0.30
C ILE A 126 -10.08 -3.38 1.13
N TRP A 127 -9.41 -3.28 2.27
CA TRP A 127 -9.39 -2.09 3.11
C TRP A 127 -8.08 -1.37 2.90
N VAL A 128 -8.13 -0.07 2.67
CA VAL A 128 -6.96 0.72 2.30
C VAL A 128 -6.89 1.95 3.18
N ALA A 129 -5.72 2.22 3.76
CA ALA A 129 -5.40 3.51 4.36
C ALA A 129 -4.71 4.39 3.31
N LEU A 130 -5.17 5.64 3.17
CA LEU A 130 -4.72 6.54 2.11
C LEU A 130 -4.33 7.92 2.65
N HIS A 131 -3.63 8.67 1.80
CA HIS A 131 -3.32 10.08 1.99
C HIS A 131 -4.03 10.89 0.88
N PRO A 132 -5.19 11.51 1.16
CA PRO A 132 -5.96 12.25 0.14
C PRO A 132 -5.21 13.44 -0.47
N ILE A 133 -4.26 14.01 0.28
CA ILE A 133 -3.43 15.13 -0.17
C ILE A 133 -1.97 14.77 0.10
N LEU A 134 -1.32 14.12 -0.87
CA LEU A 134 0.03 13.57 -0.72
C LEU A 134 1.06 14.63 -0.28
N TYR A 135 0.94 15.87 -0.78
CA TYR A 135 1.80 16.97 -0.36
C TYR A 135 1.70 17.28 1.15
N LYS A 136 0.50 17.24 1.72
CA LYS A 136 0.31 17.43 3.17
C LYS A 136 0.84 16.23 3.96
N ALA A 137 0.68 15.01 3.45
CA ALA A 137 1.32 13.83 4.04
C ALA A 137 2.84 13.97 4.09
N HIS A 138 3.45 14.41 3.00
CA HIS A 138 4.88 14.67 2.92
C HIS A 138 5.35 15.71 3.94
N LYS A 139 4.69 16.87 3.99
CA LYS A 139 5.01 17.91 4.98
C LYS A 139 4.85 17.43 6.41
N HIS A 140 3.78 16.69 6.69
CA HIS A 140 3.54 16.09 8.00
C HIS A 140 4.69 15.15 8.39
N MET A 141 5.19 14.33 7.46
CA MET A 141 6.33 13.45 7.71
C MET A 141 7.64 14.19 7.99
N GLN A 142 7.82 15.38 7.42
CA GLN A 142 9.01 16.21 7.67
C GLN A 142 8.97 16.92 9.02
N ASN A 143 7.78 17.30 9.48
CA ASN A 143 7.60 17.97 10.78
C ASN A 143 6.30 17.51 11.46
N PRO A 144 6.29 16.30 12.06
CA PRO A 144 5.07 15.71 12.60
C PRO A 144 4.52 16.42 13.84
N ILE A 145 5.34 17.26 14.50
CA ILE A 145 4.96 18.01 15.70
C ILE A 145 4.18 19.28 15.33
N ASN A 146 4.36 19.81 14.12
CA ASN A 146 3.64 21.00 13.68
C ASN A 146 2.16 20.68 13.37
N THR A 147 1.26 21.26 14.16
CA THR A 147 -0.18 21.04 14.02
C THR A 147 -0.79 21.64 12.76
N ASP A 148 -0.14 22.66 12.17
CA ASP A 148 -0.60 23.29 10.92
C ASP A 148 -0.29 22.42 9.70
N GLU A 149 0.65 21.48 9.85
CA GLU A 149 1.08 20.55 8.80
C GLU A 149 0.49 19.16 9.02
N ARG A 150 -0.71 19.07 9.59
CA ARG A 150 -1.44 17.80 9.72
C ARG A 150 -1.85 17.26 8.36
N SER A 151 -1.60 15.97 8.16
CA SER A 151 -2.05 15.24 6.99
C SER A 151 -3.49 14.74 7.17
N PRO A 152 -4.40 14.94 6.20
CA PRO A 152 -5.71 14.28 6.18
C PRO A 152 -5.59 12.77 6.18
N SER A 153 -6.60 12.07 6.68
CA SER A 153 -6.66 10.61 6.68
C SER A 153 -7.92 10.13 5.97
N GLN A 154 -7.82 8.99 5.29
CA GLN A 154 -8.94 8.37 4.59
C GLN A 154 -8.79 6.85 4.62
N ILE A 155 -9.93 6.18 4.79
CA ILE A 155 -10.06 4.75 4.62
C ILE A 155 -11.05 4.49 3.48
N LEU A 156 -10.62 3.69 2.51
CA LEU A 156 -11.52 3.15 1.49
C LEU A 156 -11.71 1.66 1.72
N ARG A 157 -12.94 1.20 1.48
CA ARG A 157 -13.28 -0.21 1.34
C ARG A 157 -13.66 -0.48 -0.11
N ILE A 158 -13.03 -1.49 -0.69
CA ILE A 158 -13.23 -1.89 -2.09
C ILE A 158 -13.75 -3.33 -2.11
N ARG A 159 -14.86 -3.51 -2.82
CA ARG A 159 -15.51 -4.80 -3.04
C ARG A 159 -15.44 -5.18 -4.51
N LEU A 160 -14.65 -6.19 -4.84
CA LEU A 160 -14.63 -6.77 -6.18
C LEU A 160 -15.97 -7.48 -6.46
N GLN A 161 -16.46 -7.34 -7.69
CA GLN A 161 -17.62 -8.08 -8.18
C GLN A 161 -17.17 -9.41 -8.80
N ASP A 162 -18.11 -10.32 -9.05
CA ASP A 162 -17.83 -11.69 -9.51
C ASP A 162 -17.04 -11.78 -10.83
N ASN A 163 -17.04 -10.71 -11.63
CA ASN A 163 -16.32 -10.64 -12.90
C ASN A 163 -14.84 -10.20 -12.76
N ASP A 164 -14.38 -9.86 -11.55
CA ASP A 164 -13.05 -9.31 -11.24
C ASP A 164 -12.63 -8.07 -12.04
N LYS A 165 -13.58 -7.43 -12.72
CA LYS A 165 -13.37 -6.28 -13.60
C LYS A 165 -14.17 -5.05 -13.19
N SER A 166 -15.19 -5.24 -12.35
CA SER A 166 -15.89 -4.15 -11.69
C SER A 166 -15.77 -4.27 -10.18
N TRP A 167 -15.89 -3.13 -9.52
CA TRP A 167 -15.76 -3.01 -8.08
C TRP A 167 -16.64 -1.88 -7.56
N VAL A 168 -16.96 -1.94 -6.29
CA VAL A 168 -17.64 -0.87 -5.55
C VAL A 168 -16.66 -0.33 -4.52
N ILE A 169 -16.48 1.00 -4.52
CA ILE A 169 -15.68 1.72 -3.55
C ILE A 169 -16.61 2.46 -2.61
N THR A 170 -16.29 2.40 -1.33
CA THR A 170 -17.00 3.06 -0.24
C THR A 170 -15.97 3.78 0.64
N GLU A 171 -16.36 4.88 1.26
CA GLU A 171 -15.50 5.69 2.15
C GLU A 171 -16.03 5.61 3.60
N PRO A 172 -15.66 4.55 4.34
CA PRO A 172 -15.99 4.41 5.76
C PRO A 172 -15.52 5.57 6.64
N TYR A 173 -14.41 6.22 6.26
CA TYR A 173 -13.79 7.24 7.07
C TYR A 173 -12.99 8.23 6.22
N ALA A 174 -13.20 9.52 6.45
CA ALA A 174 -12.33 10.59 6.00
C ALA A 174 -12.33 11.73 7.02
N ASN A 175 -11.16 12.30 7.29
CA ASN A 175 -11.04 13.50 8.10
C ASN A 175 -9.87 14.38 7.64
N ASP A 176 -9.90 15.65 8.04
CA ASP A 176 -8.92 16.68 7.70
C ASP A 176 -7.58 16.58 8.44
N GLY A 177 -7.40 15.58 9.30
CA GLY A 177 -6.24 15.43 10.18
C GLY A 177 -6.49 15.78 11.65
N ALA A 178 -7.64 16.35 12.02
CA ALA A 178 -7.91 16.78 13.40
C ALA A 178 -8.02 15.62 14.40
N THR A 179 -8.76 14.56 14.04
CA THR A 179 -8.93 13.36 14.89
C THR A 179 -7.72 12.45 14.81
N ILE A 180 -7.39 12.02 13.60
CA ILE A 180 -6.19 11.25 13.26
C ILE A 180 -5.54 11.86 12.02
N CYS A 181 -4.21 11.94 12.00
CA CYS A 181 -3.45 12.54 10.92
C CYS A 181 -2.56 11.51 10.21
N GLY A 182 -2.56 11.53 8.88
CA GLY A 182 -1.74 10.67 8.04
C GLY A 182 -1.96 9.18 8.30
N SER A 183 -3.14 8.66 7.95
CA SER A 183 -3.47 7.24 8.11
C SER A 183 -2.43 6.34 7.46
N SER A 184 -1.98 5.34 8.22
CA SER A 184 -0.83 4.50 7.85
C SER A 184 -1.00 3.02 8.17
N ALA A 185 -2.17 2.63 8.66
CA ALA A 185 -2.57 1.25 8.81
C ALA A 185 -4.09 1.19 8.88
N VAL A 186 -4.66 0.06 8.47
CA VAL A 186 -6.08 -0.21 8.60
C VAL A 186 -6.27 -1.69 8.91
N LEU A 187 -7.22 -1.99 9.80
CA LEU A 187 -7.66 -3.35 10.11
C LEU A 187 -9.16 -3.32 10.33
N PHE A 188 -9.88 -4.25 9.70
CA PHE A 188 -11.31 -4.44 9.94
C PHE A 188 -11.58 -5.84 10.48
N HIS A 189 -12.28 -5.92 11.60
CA HIS A 189 -12.65 -7.19 12.22
C HIS A 189 -13.96 -7.05 12.99
N GLN A 190 -14.95 -7.91 12.72
CA GLN A 190 -16.22 -7.97 13.47
C GLN A 190 -16.86 -6.60 13.72
N ASN A 191 -17.04 -5.81 12.65
CA ASN A 191 -17.60 -4.45 12.70
C ASN A 191 -16.73 -3.40 13.43
N SER A 192 -15.55 -3.76 13.93
CA SER A 192 -14.56 -2.80 14.41
C SER A 192 -13.58 -2.42 13.31
N LEU A 193 -13.41 -1.12 13.11
CA LEU A 193 -12.40 -0.53 12.24
C LEU A 193 -11.29 0.09 13.10
N LEU A 194 -10.06 -0.38 12.92
CA LEU A 194 -8.87 0.20 13.52
C LEU A 194 -8.08 0.95 12.46
N ILE A 195 -7.73 2.20 12.76
CA ILE A 195 -6.96 3.08 11.88
C ILE A 195 -5.69 3.51 12.62
N GLY A 196 -4.53 3.20 12.05
CA GLY A 196 -3.23 3.64 12.55
C GLY A 196 -2.76 4.94 11.89
N SER A 197 -1.84 5.64 12.54
CA SER A 197 -1.17 6.86 12.07
C SER A 197 0.35 6.70 12.17
N LEU A 198 1.09 7.39 11.29
CA LEU A 198 2.56 7.37 11.31
C LEU A 198 3.15 7.91 12.61
N PHE A 199 2.60 9.01 13.13
CA PHE A 199 3.16 9.74 14.28
C PHE A 199 2.11 10.12 15.33
N GLY A 200 0.88 9.67 15.14
CA GLY A 200 -0.25 9.99 15.99
C GLY A 200 -0.74 8.81 16.82
N ARG A 201 -2.01 8.93 17.23
CA ARG A 201 -2.77 7.88 17.91
C ARG A 201 -3.35 6.87 16.94
N THR A 202 -3.83 5.76 17.48
CA THR A 202 -4.74 4.83 16.80
C THR A 202 -6.18 5.27 17.05
N LEU A 203 -7.03 5.15 16.03
CA LEU A 203 -8.47 5.36 16.15
C LEU A 203 -9.18 4.00 16.05
N HIS A 204 -10.12 3.76 16.95
CA HIS A 204 -11.03 2.62 16.91
C HIS A 204 -12.44 3.14 16.69
N CYS A 205 -13.09 2.64 15.65
CA CYS A 205 -14.46 2.97 15.30
C CYS A 205 -15.33 1.71 15.28
N ASP A 206 -16.52 1.81 15.84
CA ASP A 206 -17.58 0.82 15.65
C ASP A 206 -18.35 1.14 14.36
N ILE A 207 -18.54 0.13 13.50
CA ILE A 207 -19.30 0.24 12.26
C ILE A 207 -20.65 -0.43 12.45
N ASP A 208 -21.69 0.38 12.68
CA ASP A 208 -23.05 -0.10 12.88
C ASP A 208 -23.60 -0.87 11.67
N THR A 209 -23.29 -0.40 10.46
CA THR A 209 -23.82 -0.99 9.22
C THR A 209 -22.73 -1.45 8.27
N SER A 210 -21.97 -2.46 8.69
CA SER A 210 -20.83 -3.02 7.93
C SER A 210 -21.21 -3.69 6.60
N GLN A 211 -22.49 -3.80 6.26
CA GLN A 211 -22.92 -4.32 4.95
C GLN A 211 -22.94 -3.25 3.85
N ILE A 212 -23.10 -1.98 4.24
CA ILE A 212 -23.26 -0.83 3.32
C ILE A 212 -21.96 -0.05 3.20
N VAL A 213 -21.22 0.04 4.31
CA VAL A 213 -19.90 0.66 4.40
C VAL A 213 -18.84 -0.17 3.69
#